data_AF-A0A6V7L6F3-F1
#
_entry.id   AF-A0A6V7L6F3-F1
#
_cell.length_a   1.000
_cell.length_b   1.000
_cell.length_c   1.000
_cell.angle_alpha   90.00
_cell.angle_beta   90.00
_cell.angle_gamma   90.00
#
_symmetry.space_group_name_H-M   'P 1'
#
loop_
_entity.id
_entity.type
_entity.pdbx_description
1 polymer ?
#
loop_
_entity_poly.entity_id
_entity_poly.type
_entity_poly.pdbx_seq_one_letter_code
_entity_poly.pdbx_strand_id
1 'polypeptide(L)'
;YYRQEECGPGGCLTELCIQLSIIMIGKQAMNSLLEMLFPLFYKWMNTVKVHMKPNELNRHKKVSRRYLPWVRDFKLVEWGPRSLFPEYLEMVLQYGFVTIFVAAFPLAPFFALLNNVFEMRLDAKKLLTMYRRPVGQRVRDIGI
;
A
#
# COMPACT_ATOMS: atom_id res chain seq x y z
N TYR A 1 -3.22 -43.63 -11.92
CA TYR A 1 -3.14 -42.93 -13.21
C TYR A 1 -3.36 -41.45 -12.92
N TYR A 2 -2.30 -40.64 -12.93
CA TYR A 2 -2.46 -39.19 -12.92
C TYR A 2 -2.74 -38.78 -14.37
N ARG A 3 -3.91 -38.20 -14.63
CA ARG A 3 -4.26 -37.66 -15.95
C ARG A 3 -3.56 -36.31 -16.06
N GLN A 4 -2.62 -36.18 -16.99
CA GLN A 4 -1.98 -34.89 -17.27
C GLN A 4 -3.02 -33.94 -17.87
N GLU A 5 -2.99 -32.69 -17.40
CA GLU A 5 -3.82 -31.61 -17.92
C GLU A 5 -3.55 -31.46 -19.43
N GLU A 6 -4.54 -31.76 -20.25
CA GLU A 6 -4.45 -31.62 -21.70
C GLU A 6 -4.75 -30.17 -22.08
N CYS A 7 -3.88 -29.61 -22.91
CA CYS A 7 -3.95 -28.23 -23.35
C CYS A 7 -5.14 -28.02 -24.31
N GLY A 8 -5.93 -26.96 -24.12
CA GLY A 8 -7.06 -26.64 -25.00
C GLY A 8 -6.65 -26.30 -26.45
N PRO A 9 -7.61 -26.25 -27.40
CA PRO A 9 -7.33 -26.06 -28.84
C PRO A 9 -6.68 -24.71 -29.18
N GLY A 10 -6.67 -23.73 -28.27
CA GLY A 10 -5.98 -22.44 -28.39
C GLY A 10 -4.59 -22.38 -27.74
N GLY A 11 -4.08 -23.48 -27.20
CA GLY A 11 -2.78 -23.57 -26.52
C GLY A 11 -2.76 -23.00 -25.09
N CYS A 12 -1.76 -23.39 -24.31
CA CYS A 12 -1.69 -23.16 -22.85
C CYS A 12 -1.26 -21.73 -22.51
N LEU A 13 -0.77 -20.99 -23.51
CA LEU A 13 -0.41 -19.58 -23.40
C LEU A 13 -1.63 -18.69 -23.10
N THR A 14 -2.82 -19.06 -23.57
CA THR A 14 -4.05 -18.29 -23.35
C THR A 14 -4.54 -18.41 -21.91
N GLU A 15 -4.53 -19.61 -21.33
CA GLU A 15 -4.84 -19.84 -19.92
C GLU A 15 -3.84 -19.12 -19.00
N LEU A 16 -2.54 -19.22 -19.32
CA LEU A 16 -1.49 -18.49 -18.61
C LEU A 16 -1.69 -16.97 -18.68
N CYS A 17 -2.03 -16.42 -19.85
CA CYS A 17 -2.24 -14.98 -20.03
C CYS A 17 -3.43 -14.46 -19.22
N ILE A 18 -4.55 -15.20 -19.19
CA ILE A 18 -5.73 -14.85 -18.40
C ILE A 18 -5.39 -14.88 -16.90
N GLN A 19 -4.74 -15.96 -16.45
CA GLN A 19 -4.36 -16.10 -15.05
C GLN A 19 -3.41 -14.99 -14.59
N LEU A 20 -2.39 -14.67 -15.39
CA LEU A 20 -1.44 -13.60 -15.09
C LEU A 20 -2.11 -12.22 -15.11
N SER A 21 -3.04 -11.98 -16.04
CA SER A 21 -3.81 -10.73 -16.09
C SER A 21 -4.66 -10.52 -14.85
N ILE A 22 -5.34 -11.58 -14.39
CA ILE A 22 -6.15 -11.56 -13.17
C ILE A 22 -5.27 -11.32 -11.94
N ILE A 23 -4.10 -11.97 -11.84
CA ILE A 23 -3.19 -11.80 -10.71
C ILE A 23 -2.56 -10.40 -10.71
N MET A 24 -2.14 -9.89 -11.85
CA MET A 24 -1.48 -8.58 -11.95
C MET A 24 -2.44 -7.43 -11.60
N ILE A 25 -3.68 -7.47 -12.11
CA ILE A 25 -4.69 -6.45 -11.81
C ILE A 25 -5.25 -6.66 -10.40
N GLY A 26 -5.59 -7.91 -10.06
CA GLY A 26 -6.25 -8.24 -8.81
C GLY A 26 -5.35 -8.08 -7.58
N LYS A 27 -4.10 -8.56 -7.65
CA LYS A 27 -3.16 -8.41 -6.54
C LYS A 27 -2.82 -6.94 -6.30
N GLN A 28 -2.59 -6.17 -7.36
CA GLN A 28 -2.28 -4.76 -7.21
C GLN A 28 -3.48 -3.98 -6.65
N ALA A 29 -4.68 -4.20 -7.18
CA ALA A 29 -5.89 -3.57 -6.66
C ALA A 29 -6.16 -3.94 -5.19
N MET A 30 -6.02 -5.22 -4.82
CA MET A 30 -6.20 -5.65 -3.43
C MET A 30 -5.15 -5.05 -2.50
N ASN A 31 -3.89 -4.96 -2.94
CA ASN A 31 -2.82 -4.42 -2.14
C ASN A 31 -2.99 -2.91 -1.92
N SER A 32 -3.23 -2.13 -2.98
CA SER A 32 -3.52 -0.68 -2.87
C SER A 32 -4.77 -0.40 -2.01
N LEU A 33 -5.78 -1.27 -2.05
CA LEU A 33 -6.97 -1.17 -1.19
C LEU A 33 -6.63 -1.42 0.29
N LEU A 34 -5.97 -2.53 0.59
CA LEU A 34 -5.59 -2.88 1.97
C LEU A 34 -4.64 -1.84 2.56
N GLU A 35 -3.68 -1.37 1.77
CA GLU A 35 -2.72 -0.34 2.16
C GLU A 35 -3.38 1.00 2.50
N MET A 36 -4.50 1.34 1.86
CA MET A 36 -5.30 2.51 2.27
C MET A 36 -6.15 2.23 3.51
N LEU A 37 -6.71 1.03 3.62
CA LEU A 37 -7.60 0.65 4.73
C LEU A 37 -6.87 0.51 6.07
N PHE A 38 -5.68 -0.10 6.09
CA PHE A 38 -4.89 -0.29 7.32
C PHE A 38 -4.60 1.01 8.08
N PRO A 39 -4.01 2.07 7.49
CA PRO A 39 -3.73 3.31 8.20
C PRO A 39 -5.01 4.04 8.61
N LEU A 40 -6.10 3.94 7.85
CA LEU A 40 -7.41 4.45 8.24
C LEU A 40 -7.92 3.74 9.50
N PHE A 41 -7.81 2.42 9.52
CA PHE A 41 -8.22 1.59 10.65
C PHE A 41 -7.39 1.89 11.90
N TYR A 42 -6.05 1.94 11.81
CA TYR A 42 -5.19 2.28 12.93
C TYR A 42 -5.44 3.70 13.46
N LYS A 43 -5.62 4.69 12.58
CA LYS A 43 -5.97 6.07 12.96
C LYS A 43 -7.34 6.13 13.64
N TRP A 44 -8.31 5.38 13.14
CA TRP A 44 -9.63 5.27 13.74
C TRP A 44 -9.56 4.61 15.12
N MET A 45 -8.84 3.48 15.28
CA MET A 45 -8.61 2.83 16.58
C MET A 45 -7.95 3.76 17.60
N ASN A 46 -6.90 4.51 17.20
CA ASN A 46 -6.25 5.49 18.07
C ASN A 46 -7.21 6.61 18.47
N THR A 47 -8.07 7.05 17.55
CA THR A 47 -9.09 8.07 17.83
C THR A 47 -10.13 7.56 18.82
N VAL A 48 -10.63 6.32 18.65
CA VAL A 48 -11.59 5.69 19.55
C VAL A 48 -11.00 5.48 20.95
N LYS A 49 -9.76 4.97 21.06
CA LYS A 49 -9.06 4.80 22.35
C LYS A 49 -8.90 6.13 23.12
N VAL A 50 -8.69 7.24 22.41
CA VAL A 50 -8.55 8.57 23.03
C VAL A 50 -9.90 9.16 23.45
N HIS A 51 -11.00 8.87 22.73
CA HIS A 51 -12.34 9.37 23.06
C HIS A 51 -13.03 8.55 24.16
N MET A 52 -12.74 7.25 24.30
CA MET A 52 -13.32 6.40 25.33
C MET A 52 -12.72 6.55 26.74
N LYS A 53 -11.74 7.43 26.97
CA LYS A 53 -11.31 7.78 28.34
C LYS A 53 -12.28 8.82 28.93
N PRO A 54 -13.17 8.45 29.88
CA PRO A 54 -14.02 9.42 30.56
C PRO A 54 -13.10 10.25 31.45
N ASN A 55 -13.12 11.58 31.29
CA ASN A 55 -12.39 12.44 32.21
C ASN A 55 -13.16 13.75 32.34
N GLU A 56 -14.06 13.74 33.32
CA GLU A 56 -15.05 14.76 33.66
C GLU A 56 -14.45 16.11 34.09
N LEU A 57 -13.14 16.19 34.40
CA LEU A 57 -12.55 17.40 35.02
C LEU A 57 -11.83 18.37 34.05
N ASN A 58 -11.71 18.07 32.75
CA ASN A 58 -10.71 18.74 31.90
C ASN A 58 -11.25 19.31 30.57
N ARG A 59 -12.45 19.91 30.54
CA ARG A 59 -12.98 20.53 29.31
C ARG A 59 -12.12 21.71 28.84
N HIS A 60 -11.68 22.58 29.76
CA HIS A 60 -10.78 23.71 29.45
C HIS A 60 -9.37 23.27 29.02
N LYS A 61 -8.76 22.29 29.69
CA LYS A 61 -7.44 21.72 29.31
C LYS A 61 -7.51 20.92 27.99
N LYS A 62 -8.64 20.29 27.67
CA LYS A 62 -8.84 19.59 26.37
C LYS A 62 -8.85 20.57 25.19
N VAL A 63 -9.48 21.75 25.32
CA VAL A 63 -9.50 22.77 24.24
C VAL A 63 -8.09 23.29 23.95
N SER A 64 -7.34 23.64 25.00
CA SER A 64 -5.94 24.08 24.86
C SER A 64 -5.05 22.96 24.27
N ARG A 65 -5.18 21.71 24.78
CA ARG A 65 -4.43 20.54 24.26
C ARG A 65 -4.72 20.23 22.78
N ARG A 66 -5.94 20.48 22.29
CA ARG A 66 -6.35 20.16 20.91
C ARG A 66 -5.70 21.08 19.86
N TYR A 67 -5.33 22.30 20.26
CA TYR A 67 -4.73 23.30 19.37
C TYR A 67 -3.22 23.13 19.16
N LEU A 68 -2.56 22.33 19.99
CA LEU A 68 -1.10 22.25 19.98
C LEU A 68 -0.63 21.27 18.89
N PRO A 69 0.29 21.69 17.99
CA PRO A 69 0.71 20.89 16.84
C PRO A 69 1.20 19.48 17.20
N TRP A 70 2.00 19.32 18.25
CA TRP A 70 2.54 18.02 18.66
C TRP A 70 1.47 17.01 19.09
N VAL A 71 0.32 17.47 19.63
CA VAL A 71 -0.78 16.59 20.06
C VAL A 71 -1.52 16.02 18.85
N ARG A 72 -1.55 16.77 17.74
CA ARG A 72 -2.06 16.27 16.47
C ARG A 72 -1.12 15.19 15.93
N ASP A 73 0.19 15.48 15.90
CA ASP A 73 1.21 14.58 15.37
C ASP A 73 1.32 13.25 16.13
N PHE A 74 1.09 13.27 17.44
CA PHE A 74 1.10 12.05 18.27
C PHE A 74 -0.05 11.09 17.98
N LYS A 75 -1.10 11.51 17.26
CA LYS A 75 -2.22 10.63 16.86
C LYS A 75 -1.97 9.89 15.56
N LEU A 76 -0.98 10.30 14.77
CA LEU A 76 -0.64 9.69 13.49
C LEU A 76 0.18 8.41 13.71
N VAL A 77 0.20 7.55 12.69
CA VAL A 77 0.96 6.29 12.71
C VAL A 77 2.45 6.60 12.62
N GLU A 78 3.27 5.92 13.44
CA GLU A 78 4.73 6.04 13.39
C GLU A 78 5.32 5.16 12.27
N TRP A 79 6.41 5.64 11.65
CA TRP A 79 7.20 4.87 10.70
C TRP A 79 7.96 3.76 11.43
N GLY A 80 7.70 2.50 11.07
CA GLY A 80 8.48 1.36 11.56
C GLY A 80 9.86 1.30 10.89
N PRO A 81 10.87 0.66 11.51
CA PRO A 81 12.25 0.60 10.99
C PRO A 81 12.39 -0.15 9.64
N ARG A 82 11.36 -0.89 9.20
CA ARG A 82 11.33 -1.64 7.93
C ARG A 82 10.11 -1.31 7.07
N SER A 83 9.54 -0.13 7.26
CA SER A 83 8.30 0.29 6.58
C SER A 83 8.46 0.48 5.06
N LEU A 84 9.66 0.88 4.60
CA LEU A 84 9.94 1.07 3.16
C LEU A 84 10.18 -0.25 2.40
N PHE A 85 10.66 -1.30 3.07
CA PHE A 85 10.93 -2.59 2.44
C PHE A 85 9.73 -3.21 1.70
N PRO A 86 8.52 -3.31 2.31
CA PRO A 86 7.36 -3.84 1.60
C PRO A 86 6.92 -2.96 0.42
N GLU A 87 7.08 -1.63 0.52
CA GLU A 87 6.77 -0.68 -0.57
C GLU A 87 7.71 -0.93 -1.77
N TYR A 88 9.02 -1.13 -1.53
CA TYR A 88 9.96 -1.50 -2.61
C TYR A 88 9.69 -2.89 -3.18
N LEU A 89 9.36 -3.87 -2.34
CA LEU A 89 9.08 -5.24 -2.77
C LEU A 89 7.91 -5.30 -3.75
N GLU A 90 6.87 -4.49 -3.52
CA GLU A 90 5.74 -4.35 -4.42
C GLU A 90 6.17 -3.84 -5.80
N MET A 91 6.93 -2.75 -5.85
CA MET A 91 7.42 -2.18 -7.11
C MET A 91 8.30 -3.16 -7.89
N VAL A 92 9.18 -3.90 -7.20
CA VAL A 92 10.07 -4.90 -7.82
C VAL A 92 9.25 -6.07 -8.37
N LEU A 93 8.26 -6.56 -7.63
CA LEU A 93 7.39 -7.64 -8.10
C LEU A 93 6.60 -7.22 -9.35
N GLN A 94 6.03 -6.02 -9.35
CA GLN A 94 5.32 -5.49 -10.51
C GLN A 94 6.24 -5.37 -11.74
N TYR A 95 7.46 -4.85 -11.56
CA TYR A 95 8.46 -4.79 -12.63
C TYR A 95 8.83 -6.17 -13.16
N GLY A 96 9.02 -7.16 -12.26
CA GLY A 96 9.28 -8.55 -12.63
C GLY A 96 8.15 -9.16 -13.46
N PHE A 97 6.89 -8.95 -13.07
CA PHE A 97 5.74 -9.41 -13.83
C PHE A 97 5.66 -8.77 -15.22
N VAL A 98 5.87 -7.45 -15.30
CA VAL A 98 5.82 -6.73 -16.58
C VAL A 98 6.92 -7.21 -17.53
N THR A 99 8.15 -7.38 -17.04
CA THR A 99 9.29 -7.74 -17.90
C THR A 99 9.31 -9.21 -18.33
N ILE A 100 8.96 -10.14 -17.43
CA ILE A 100 9.01 -11.58 -17.73
C ILE A 100 7.84 -11.99 -18.65
N PHE A 101 6.67 -11.38 -18.49
CA PHE A 101 5.45 -11.81 -19.18
C PHE A 101 4.99 -10.87 -20.31
N VAL A 102 5.78 -9.86 -20.68
CA VAL A 102 5.44 -8.94 -21.79
C VAL A 102 5.21 -9.65 -23.11
N ALA A 103 5.93 -10.75 -23.36
CA ALA A 103 5.77 -11.55 -24.58
C ALA A 103 4.40 -12.25 -24.67
N ALA A 104 3.78 -12.56 -23.52
CA ALA A 104 2.46 -13.20 -23.45
C ALA A 104 1.33 -12.16 -23.43
N PHE A 105 1.57 -10.97 -22.86
CA PHE A 105 0.59 -9.89 -22.79
C PHE A 105 1.24 -8.53 -23.07
N PRO A 106 1.21 -8.04 -24.32
CA PRO A 106 1.89 -6.80 -24.71
C PRO A 106 1.29 -5.54 -24.08
N LEU A 107 0.06 -5.62 -23.55
CA LEU A 107 -0.63 -4.51 -22.87
C LEU A 107 -0.30 -4.44 -21.36
N ALA A 108 0.46 -5.39 -20.81
CA ALA A 108 0.85 -5.38 -19.39
C ALA A 108 1.52 -4.06 -18.94
N PRO A 109 2.45 -3.47 -19.71
CA PRO A 109 3.11 -2.21 -19.31
C PRO A 109 2.13 -1.03 -19.17
N PHE A 110 1.05 -1.01 -19.96
CA PHE A 110 0.05 0.05 -19.90
C PHE A 110 -0.75 -0.01 -18.59
N PHE A 111 -1.20 -1.20 -18.18
CA PHE A 111 -1.89 -1.39 -16.90
C PHE A 111 -0.97 -1.12 -15.72
N ALA A 112 0.31 -1.53 -15.81
CA ALA A 112 1.30 -1.22 -14.79
C ALA A 112 1.53 0.30 -14.64
N LEU A 113 1.54 1.04 -15.75
CA LEU A 113 1.67 2.50 -15.72
C LEU A 113 0.47 3.15 -15.03
N LEU A 114 -0.75 2.72 -15.34
CA LEU A 114 -1.96 3.21 -14.66
C LEU A 114 -1.90 2.93 -13.15
N ASN A 115 -1.55 1.70 -12.76
CA ASN A 115 -1.37 1.36 -11.36
C ASN A 115 -0.33 2.26 -10.68
N ASN A 116 0.84 2.45 -11.28
CA ASN A 116 1.88 3.32 -10.73
C ASN A 116 1.42 4.78 -10.56
N VAL A 117 0.62 5.31 -11.49
CA VAL A 117 0.06 6.66 -11.37
C VAL A 117 -0.91 6.77 -10.20
N PHE A 118 -1.76 5.77 -9.99
CA PHE A 118 -2.65 5.73 -8.83
C PHE A 118 -1.87 5.54 -7.53
N GLU A 119 -0.96 4.57 -7.48
CA GLU A 119 -0.11 4.25 -6.32
C GLU A 119 0.62 5.49 -5.81
N MET A 120 1.32 6.21 -6.71
CA MET A 120 2.03 7.44 -6.34
C MET A 120 1.13 8.49 -5.67
N ARG A 121 -0.13 8.62 -6.12
CA ARG A 121 -1.09 9.56 -5.53
C ARG A 121 -1.58 9.08 -4.17
N LEU A 122 -1.80 7.77 -4.03
CA LEU A 122 -2.27 7.16 -2.79
C LEU A 122 -1.17 7.19 -1.73
N ASP A 123 0.06 6.85 -2.08
CA ASP A 123 1.23 6.92 -1.19
C ASP A 123 1.51 8.34 -0.73
N ALA A 124 1.44 9.32 -1.63
CA ALA A 124 1.56 10.72 -1.25
C ALA A 124 0.48 11.12 -0.24
N LYS A 125 -0.78 10.71 -0.46
CA LYS A 125 -1.88 11.01 0.47
C LYS A 125 -1.68 10.30 1.82
N LYS A 126 -1.23 9.05 1.81
CA LYS A 126 -0.92 8.23 2.99
C LYS A 126 0.18 8.90 3.82
N LEU A 127 1.29 9.27 3.20
CA LEU A 127 2.41 9.99 3.81
C LEU A 127 1.99 11.33 4.44
N LEU A 128 1.18 12.11 3.74
CA LEU A 128 0.80 13.46 4.19
C LEU A 128 -0.27 13.49 5.29
N THR A 129 -1.16 12.49 5.33
CA THR A 129 -2.36 12.55 6.19
C THR A 129 -2.44 11.49 7.30
N MET A 130 -1.64 10.42 7.18
CA MET A 130 -1.76 9.23 8.04
C MET A 130 -0.51 8.96 8.86
N TYR A 131 0.66 9.31 8.34
CA TYR A 131 1.93 9.09 9.01
C TYR A 131 2.48 10.36 9.67
N ARG A 132 3.17 10.18 10.79
CA ARG A 132 3.97 11.25 11.38
C ARG A 132 5.19 11.52 10.50
N ARG A 133 5.61 12.79 10.40
CA ARG A 133 6.79 13.19 9.63
C ARG A 133 8.01 12.37 10.06
N PRO A 134 8.62 11.57 9.15
CA PRO A 134 9.83 10.83 9.47
C PRO A 134 11.04 11.78 9.56
N VAL A 135 12.10 11.33 10.24
CA VAL A 135 13.38 12.03 10.26
C VAL A 135 14.06 11.80 8.91
N GLY A 136 14.43 12.89 8.23
CA GLY A 136 15.11 12.79 6.93
C GLY A 136 16.47 12.13 7.07
N GLN A 137 16.66 11.02 6.37
CA GLN A 137 17.96 10.35 6.24
C GLN A 137 18.53 10.66 4.86
N ARG A 138 19.80 11.08 4.81
CA ARG A 138 20.53 11.21 3.54
C ARG A 138 21.09 9.85 3.15
N VAL A 139 20.59 9.31 2.06
CA VAL A 139 21.05 8.05 1.47
C VAL A 139 21.58 8.34 0.06
N ARG A 140 22.62 7.60 -0.36
CA ARG A 140 23.20 7.73 -1.70
C ARG A 140 22.48 6.87 -2.73
N ASP A 141 21.98 5.71 -2.29
CA ASP A 141 21.37 4.68 -3.13
C ASP A 141 20.11 4.10 -2.45
N ILE A 142 19.33 3.33 -3.20
CA ILE A 142 18.06 2.70 -2.76
C ILE A 142 18.25 1.54 -1.77
N GLY A 143 19.46 0.98 -1.65
CA GLY A 143 19.74 -0.19 -0.79
C GLY A 143 20.06 -1.44 -1.61
N ILE A 144 19.60 -2.60 -1.10
CA ILE A 144 19.78 -3.96 -1.67
C ILE A 144 18.45 -4.69 -1.85
#